data_AF-A0A955GTT8-F1
#
_entry.id   AF-A0A955GTT8-F1
#
_cell.length_a   1.000
_cell.length_b   1.000
_cell.length_c   1.000
_cell.angle_alpha   90.00
_cell.angle_beta   90.00
_cell.angle_gamma   90.00
#
_symmetry.space_group_name_H-M   'P 1'
#
loop_
_entity.id
_entity.type
_entity.pdbx_description
1 polymer ?
#
loop_
_entity_poly.entity_id
_entity_poly.type
_entity_poly.pdbx_seq_one_letter_code
_entity_poly.pdbx_strand_id
1 'polypeptide(L)'
;MTDQLLQRAADLLRLVPDYPKPGILFWDIAPLLREPDVRKHVESLMAARWSNERIDVVAGFDARGFIFGKGIADLLNLPFEQIRKKGKLPGKTRAQKYELEYGSAVQEVIDDGFLAGKRVLLVDDLLATGGTALCGAKLVEELGGEVVGISVLTELPELGGHGILAEYKVHSLVTAVGTEKVIDAKYCVDMVVHDMHTGEVVLVERLNYPQGPATPGGHIEDESAIEAATRELREEIGCTPQSVLYHSTLADLDRDPRGPKISLVMSCLVDASTTIDEPGKTKVFKVPSLEQLPPDEDFVLKHGPSIRSVWAEKHLV
;
A
#
# COMPACT_ATOMS: atom_id res chain seq x y z
N MET A 1 -10.08 16.26 2.16
CA MET A 1 -10.20 15.41 3.37
C MET A 1 -9.09 14.38 3.45
N THR A 2 -8.53 14.19 4.65
CA THR A 2 -7.59 13.11 5.00
C THR A 2 -8.27 11.75 4.83
N ASP A 3 -7.56 10.75 4.33
CA ASP A 3 -8.03 9.35 4.36
C ASP A 3 -8.41 9.00 5.81
N GLN A 4 -9.71 8.83 6.06
CA GLN A 4 -10.23 8.67 7.42
C GLN A 4 -9.75 7.38 8.08
N LEU A 5 -9.56 6.30 7.31
CA LEU A 5 -9.06 5.03 7.85
C LEU A 5 -7.57 5.13 8.14
N LEU A 6 -6.80 5.83 7.31
CA LEU A 6 -5.38 6.03 7.57
C LEU A 6 -5.13 7.04 8.70
N GLN A 7 -5.93 8.10 8.79
CA GLN A 7 -5.93 8.99 9.94
C GLN A 7 -6.31 8.22 11.21
N ARG A 8 -7.35 7.38 11.13
CA ARG A 8 -7.75 6.50 12.22
C ARG A 8 -6.62 5.54 12.60
N ALA A 9 -5.88 4.99 11.63
CA ALA A 9 -4.71 4.16 11.90
C ALA A 9 -3.65 4.93 12.71
N ALA A 10 -3.32 6.16 12.28
CA ALA A 10 -2.38 7.01 13.00
C ALA A 10 -2.88 7.33 14.41
N ASP A 11 -4.15 7.65 14.59
CA ASP A 11 -4.75 7.96 15.90
C ASP A 11 -4.73 6.73 16.84
N LEU A 12 -4.90 5.53 16.28
CA LEU A 12 -4.86 4.27 17.02
C LEU A 12 -3.46 3.82 17.45
N LEU A 13 -2.39 4.41 16.89
CA LEU A 13 -1.03 4.19 17.39
C LEU A 13 -0.88 4.83 18.77
N ARG A 14 -1.03 4.03 19.82
CA ARG A 14 -1.01 4.52 21.20
C ARG A 14 0.43 4.64 21.70
N LEU A 15 0.77 5.80 22.24
CA LEU A 15 2.07 6.04 22.86
C LEU A 15 2.04 5.59 24.33
N VAL A 16 3.00 4.75 24.72
CA VAL A 16 3.15 4.25 26.08
C VAL A 16 4.55 4.65 26.58
N PRO A 17 4.67 5.66 27.46
CA PRO A 17 5.97 6.08 27.99
C PRO A 17 6.55 5.02 28.93
N ASP A 18 7.88 5.02 29.04
CA ASP A 18 8.68 4.20 29.95
C ASP A 18 8.46 2.69 29.82
N TYR A 19 8.14 2.22 28.61
CA TYR A 19 7.97 0.81 28.30
C TYR A 19 8.89 0.39 27.15
N PRO A 20 9.56 -0.78 27.22
CA PRO A 20 9.55 -1.75 28.32
C PRO A 20 10.45 -1.35 29.51
N LYS A 21 11.15 -0.21 29.41
CA LYS A 21 12.02 0.35 30.46
C LYS A 21 11.96 1.88 30.44
N PRO A 22 12.35 2.56 31.54
CA PRO A 22 12.39 4.01 31.60
C PRO A 22 13.18 4.64 30.45
N GLY A 23 12.65 5.74 29.90
CA GLY A 23 13.25 6.49 28.80
C GLY A 23 12.87 6.03 27.40
N ILE A 24 12.08 4.96 27.25
CA ILE A 24 11.58 4.50 25.94
C ILE A 24 10.10 4.89 25.76
N LEU A 25 9.80 5.52 24.62
CA LEU A 25 8.44 5.74 24.17
C LEU A 25 8.00 4.56 23.29
N PHE A 26 7.13 3.71 23.80
CA PHE A 26 6.64 2.54 23.07
C PHE A 26 5.45 2.89 22.18
N TRP A 27 5.49 2.42 20.94
CA TRP A 27 4.43 2.58 19.95
C TRP A 27 3.58 1.31 19.92
N ASP A 28 2.41 1.38 20.54
CA ASP A 28 1.48 0.27 20.66
C ASP A 28 0.48 0.24 19.50
N ILE A 29 0.61 -0.79 18.67
CA ILE A 29 -0.25 -1.07 17.51
C ILE A 29 -1.54 -1.82 17.89
N ALA A 30 -1.68 -2.31 19.13
CA ALA A 30 -2.80 -3.17 19.51
C ALA A 30 -4.19 -2.56 19.27
N PRO A 31 -4.43 -1.24 19.46
CA PRO A 31 -5.72 -0.64 19.11
C PRO A 31 -6.00 -0.69 17.61
N LEU A 32 -5.01 -0.45 16.75
CA LEU A 32 -5.12 -0.53 15.30
C LEU A 32 -5.51 -1.96 14.86
N LEU A 33 -4.88 -2.97 15.45
CA LEU A 33 -5.13 -4.37 15.11
C LEU A 33 -6.55 -4.85 15.46
N ARG A 34 -7.25 -4.15 16.35
CA ARG A 34 -8.64 -4.47 16.74
C ARG A 34 -9.67 -3.87 15.78
N GLU A 35 -9.25 -3.02 14.85
CA GLU A 35 -10.09 -2.46 13.81
C GLU A 35 -9.77 -3.13 12.46
N PRO A 36 -10.54 -4.15 12.05
CA PRO A 36 -10.18 -4.99 10.91
C PRO A 36 -10.10 -4.21 9.61
N ASP A 37 -10.96 -3.21 9.41
CA ASP A 37 -10.98 -2.37 8.22
C ASP A 37 -9.76 -1.44 8.16
N VAL A 38 -9.41 -0.83 9.29
CA VAL A 38 -8.21 0.02 9.42
C VAL A 38 -6.94 -0.80 9.16
N ARG A 39 -6.83 -1.98 9.80
CA ARG A 39 -5.69 -2.87 9.60
C ARG A 39 -5.54 -3.29 8.14
N LYS A 40 -6.62 -3.79 7.52
CA LYS A 40 -6.61 -4.21 6.11
C LYS A 40 -6.21 -3.07 5.18
N HIS A 41 -6.71 -1.87 5.48
CA HIS A 41 -6.39 -0.68 4.72
C HIS A 41 -4.90 -0.36 4.79
N VAL A 42 -4.32 -0.31 6.00
CA VAL A 42 -2.88 -0.12 6.21
C VAL A 42 -2.04 -1.18 5.51
N GLU A 43 -2.39 -2.46 5.64
CA GLU A 43 -1.71 -3.58 4.96
C GLU A 43 -1.74 -3.38 3.43
N SER A 44 -2.87 -2.95 2.88
CA SER A 44 -3.01 -2.65 1.45
C SER A 44 -2.10 -1.50 1.03
N LEU A 45 -2.10 -0.39 1.76
CA LEU A 45 -1.24 0.76 1.46
C LEU A 45 0.25 0.39 1.54
N MET A 46 0.64 -0.39 2.55
CA MET A 46 2.01 -0.90 2.68
C MET A 46 2.41 -1.82 1.53
N ALA A 47 1.49 -2.67 1.04
CA ALA A 47 1.73 -3.52 -0.13
C ALA A 47 1.83 -2.70 -1.42
N ALA A 48 0.99 -1.66 -1.57
CA ALA A 48 0.89 -0.80 -2.75
C ALA A 48 2.22 -0.16 -3.14
N ARG A 49 3.05 0.14 -2.15
CA ARG A 49 4.36 0.73 -2.38
C ARG A 49 5.26 -0.14 -3.27
N TRP A 50 5.07 -1.46 -3.25
CA TRP A 50 6.00 -2.43 -3.82
C TRP A 50 5.49 -3.10 -5.09
N SER A 51 4.35 -2.68 -5.64
CA SER A 51 3.69 -3.35 -6.76
C SER A 51 4.48 -3.41 -8.08
N ASN A 52 5.57 -2.64 -8.26
CA ASN A 52 6.48 -2.72 -9.43
C ASN A 52 7.61 -3.67 -9.20
N GLU A 53 7.92 -3.85 -7.93
CA GLU A 53 9.00 -4.71 -7.62
C GLU A 53 8.44 -6.11 -7.80
N ARG A 54 9.13 -6.89 -8.62
CA ARG A 54 8.86 -8.32 -8.60
C ARG A 54 9.23 -8.82 -7.21
N ILE A 55 8.26 -9.35 -6.48
CA ILE A 55 8.45 -9.95 -5.16
C ILE A 55 8.06 -11.42 -5.29
N ASP A 56 8.95 -12.30 -4.88
CA ASP A 56 8.67 -13.74 -4.87
C ASP A 56 8.31 -14.23 -3.46
N VAL A 57 8.72 -13.51 -2.40
CA VAL A 57 8.49 -13.86 -0.99
C VAL A 57 8.37 -12.59 -0.13
N VAL A 58 7.46 -12.59 0.85
CA VAL A 58 7.43 -11.59 1.93
C VAL A 58 8.04 -12.20 3.19
N ALA A 59 8.99 -11.53 3.83
CA ALA A 59 9.57 -11.98 5.09
C ALA A 59 9.27 -10.98 6.21
N GLY A 60 8.66 -11.46 7.30
CA GLY A 60 8.31 -10.64 8.45
C GLY A 60 9.29 -10.82 9.61
N PHE A 61 9.43 -9.79 10.44
CA PHE A 61 10.22 -9.86 11.68
C PHE A 61 9.38 -10.27 12.90
N ASP A 62 9.94 -11.15 13.73
CA ASP A 62 9.29 -11.63 14.95
C ASP A 62 9.14 -10.52 16.00
N ALA A 63 7.97 -10.25 16.59
CA ALA A 63 6.66 -10.88 16.31
C ALA A 63 5.71 -9.97 15.53
N ARG A 64 5.82 -8.66 15.73
CA ARG A 64 4.83 -7.69 15.25
C ARG A 64 4.88 -7.52 13.74
N GLY A 65 6.08 -7.61 13.15
CA GLY A 65 6.26 -7.65 11.69
C GLY A 65 5.55 -8.81 11.02
N PHE A 66 5.29 -9.93 11.72
CA PHE A 66 4.50 -11.03 11.15
C PHE A 66 3.06 -10.64 10.83
N ILE A 67 2.47 -9.73 11.59
CA ILE A 67 1.07 -9.36 11.46
C ILE A 67 0.86 -8.69 10.10
N PHE A 68 1.63 -7.63 9.85
CA PHE A 68 1.60 -6.90 8.58
C PHE A 68 2.24 -7.71 7.44
N GLY A 69 3.37 -8.38 7.70
CA GLY A 69 4.05 -9.17 6.69
C GLY A 69 3.19 -10.32 6.15
N LYS A 70 2.47 -11.03 7.03
CA LYS A 70 1.53 -12.08 6.60
C LYS A 70 0.32 -11.49 5.88
N GLY A 71 -0.23 -10.37 6.37
CA GLY A 71 -1.32 -9.66 5.71
C GLY A 71 -0.95 -9.24 4.28
N ILE A 72 0.23 -8.66 4.09
CA ILE A 72 0.76 -8.28 2.76
C ILE A 72 1.00 -9.53 1.89
N ALA A 73 1.58 -10.60 2.45
CA ALA A 73 1.78 -11.85 1.71
C ALA A 73 0.45 -12.44 1.20
N ASP A 74 -0.61 -12.39 2.02
CA ASP A 74 -1.95 -12.84 1.63
C ASP A 74 -2.56 -11.96 0.54
N LEU A 75 -2.43 -10.63 0.66
CA LEU A 75 -2.91 -9.69 -0.35
C LEU A 75 -2.23 -9.89 -1.71
N LEU A 76 -0.93 -10.21 -1.71
CA LEU A 76 -0.14 -10.43 -2.92
C LEU A 76 -0.16 -11.89 -3.40
N ASN A 77 -0.81 -12.80 -2.68
CA ASN A 77 -0.78 -14.24 -2.91
C ASN A 77 0.66 -14.79 -3.03
N LEU A 78 1.53 -14.40 -2.08
CA LEU A 78 2.93 -14.78 -2.02
C LEU A 78 3.24 -15.65 -0.80
N PRO A 79 4.29 -16.49 -0.86
CA PRO A 79 4.84 -17.14 0.32
C PRO A 79 5.27 -16.15 1.41
N PHE A 80 5.18 -16.60 2.66
CA PHE A 80 5.61 -15.85 3.83
C PHE A 80 6.75 -16.56 4.58
N GLU A 81 7.86 -15.87 4.82
CA GLU A 81 9.02 -16.35 5.59
C GLU A 81 9.12 -15.63 6.95
N GLN A 82 9.64 -16.33 7.95
CA GLN A 82 9.79 -15.85 9.32
C GLN A 82 11.26 -15.55 9.64
N ILE A 83 11.57 -14.29 9.95
CA ILE A 83 12.84 -13.91 10.57
C ILE A 83 12.64 -13.85 12.08
N ARG A 84 13.24 -14.78 12.82
CA ARG A 84 12.96 -14.96 14.26
C ARG A 84 14.15 -14.68 15.15
N LYS A 85 13.88 -14.47 16.45
CA LYS A 85 14.94 -14.50 17.45
C LYS A 85 15.51 -15.91 17.59
N LYS A 86 16.76 -16.00 18.02
CA LYS A 86 17.48 -17.27 18.24
C LYS A 86 16.66 -18.33 18.99
N GLY A 87 16.65 -19.55 18.45
CA GLY A 87 16.06 -20.74 19.06
C GLY A 87 14.54 -20.85 18.90
N LYS A 88 13.92 -20.05 18.04
CA LYS A 88 12.47 -20.07 17.79
C LYS A 88 12.05 -20.81 16.52
N LEU A 89 12.99 -21.05 15.60
CA LEU A 89 12.75 -21.81 14.38
C LEU A 89 13.18 -23.27 14.58
N PRO A 90 12.41 -24.25 14.07
CA PRO A 90 12.81 -25.65 14.09
C PRO A 90 13.87 -25.93 13.00
N GLY A 91 14.72 -26.93 13.24
CA GLY A 91 15.66 -27.41 12.24
C GLY A 91 16.92 -26.56 12.11
N LYS A 92 17.52 -26.59 10.91
CA LYS A 92 18.77 -25.89 10.60
C LYS A 92 18.46 -24.43 10.26
N THR A 93 19.14 -23.51 10.93
CA THR A 93 18.99 -22.07 10.72
C THR A 93 20.33 -21.44 10.32
N ARG A 94 20.25 -20.32 9.59
CA ARG A 94 21.32 -19.34 9.53
C ARG A 94 21.04 -18.29 10.60
N ALA A 95 22.09 -17.86 11.30
CA ALA A 95 21.99 -16.90 12.38
C ALA A 95 22.89 -15.70 12.11
N GLN A 96 22.38 -14.49 12.31
CA GLN A 96 23.15 -13.26 12.23
C GLN A 96 23.04 -12.48 13.54
N LYS A 97 24.20 -12.03 14.05
CA LYS A 97 24.30 -11.23 15.28
C LYS A 97 24.39 -9.75 14.91
N TYR A 98 23.71 -8.90 15.67
CA TYR A 98 23.85 -7.45 15.57
C TYR A 98 23.94 -6.81 16.96
N GLU A 99 24.63 -5.68 17.02
CA GLU A 99 24.84 -4.94 18.25
C GLU A 99 23.66 -3.99 18.51
N LEU A 100 23.31 -3.86 19.79
CA LEU A 100 22.35 -2.92 20.33
C LEU A 100 23.10 -1.88 21.16
N GLU A 101 22.42 -0.80 21.56
CA GLU A 101 22.98 0.20 22.49
C GLU A 101 23.46 -0.45 23.81
N TYR A 102 22.76 -1.50 24.25
CA TYR A 102 23.14 -2.30 25.41
C TYR A 102 23.04 -3.79 25.08
N GLY A 103 24.15 -4.36 24.61
CA GLY A 103 24.30 -5.79 24.33
C GLY A 103 24.10 -6.12 22.85
N SER A 104 23.68 -7.34 22.56
CA SER A 104 23.52 -7.82 21.20
C SER A 104 22.34 -8.75 21.06
N ALA A 105 21.74 -8.81 19.87
CA ALA A 105 20.69 -9.73 19.53
C ALA A 105 21.09 -10.62 18.35
N VAL A 106 20.38 -11.73 18.19
CA VAL A 106 20.59 -12.69 17.11
C VAL A 106 19.26 -12.99 16.44
N GLN A 107 19.24 -12.86 15.12
CA GLN A 107 18.14 -13.27 14.26
C GLN A 107 18.48 -14.55 13.52
N GLU A 108 17.46 -15.35 13.22
CA GLU A 108 17.55 -16.63 12.54
C GLU A 108 16.48 -16.73 11.43
N VAL A 109 16.85 -17.42 10.36
CA VAL A 109 15.99 -17.85 9.25
C VAL A 109 16.33 -19.30 8.93
N ILE A 110 15.35 -20.07 8.44
CA ILE A 110 15.56 -21.47 8.04
C ILE A 110 16.56 -21.53 6.87
N ASP A 111 17.58 -22.39 6.99
CA ASP A 111 18.61 -22.59 5.97
C ASP A 111 18.34 -23.92 5.24
N ASP A 112 17.30 -23.89 4.40
CA ASP A 112 16.84 -25.01 3.55
C ASP A 112 16.93 -24.73 2.04
N GLY A 113 17.43 -23.54 1.67
CA GLY A 113 17.59 -23.09 0.28
C GLY A 113 16.36 -22.41 -0.31
N PHE A 114 15.26 -22.24 0.44
CA PHE A 114 14.03 -21.62 -0.06
C PHE A 114 14.24 -20.20 -0.61
N LEU A 115 15.07 -19.39 0.05
CA LEU A 115 15.33 -18.00 -0.32
C LEU A 115 16.28 -17.81 -1.50
N ALA A 116 17.00 -18.85 -1.92
CA ALA A 116 18.01 -18.73 -2.98
C ALA A 116 17.37 -18.28 -4.31
N GLY A 117 17.83 -17.14 -4.83
CA GLY A 117 17.33 -16.52 -6.06
C GLY A 117 15.95 -15.86 -5.94
N LYS A 118 15.39 -15.75 -4.73
CA LYS A 118 14.09 -15.10 -4.49
C LYS A 118 14.27 -13.61 -4.23
N ARG A 119 13.34 -12.82 -4.75
CA ARG A 119 13.19 -11.40 -4.45
C ARG A 119 12.32 -11.23 -3.21
N VAL A 120 12.89 -10.72 -2.13
CA VAL A 120 12.29 -10.73 -0.79
C VAL A 120 11.92 -9.31 -0.36
N LEU A 121 10.65 -9.10 0.00
CA LEU A 121 10.20 -7.90 0.69
C LEU A 121 10.28 -8.12 2.20
N LEU A 122 11.02 -7.27 2.91
CA LEU A 122 11.09 -7.31 4.37
C LEU A 122 9.99 -6.43 4.97
N VAL A 123 9.29 -6.93 5.99
CA VAL A 123 8.17 -6.20 6.62
C VAL A 123 8.29 -6.18 8.14
N ASP A 124 8.20 -4.99 8.72
CA ASP A 124 8.08 -4.79 10.17
C ASP A 124 6.96 -3.81 10.54
N ASP A 125 6.63 -3.72 11.82
CA ASP A 125 5.70 -2.70 12.31
C ASP A 125 6.39 -1.35 12.53
N LEU A 126 7.66 -1.34 12.95
CA LEU A 126 8.34 -0.10 13.33
C LEU A 126 9.83 -0.10 12.94
N LEU A 127 10.27 0.97 12.26
CA LEU A 127 11.68 1.30 12.04
C LEU A 127 12.16 2.28 13.11
N ALA A 128 13.05 1.81 13.98
CA ALA A 128 13.77 2.62 14.96
C ALA A 128 15.20 2.89 14.47
N THR A 129 16.20 2.24 15.07
CA THR A 129 17.61 2.36 14.68
C THR A 129 17.97 1.59 13.42
N GLY A 130 17.08 0.76 12.88
CA GLY A 130 17.33 -0.03 11.66
C GLY A 130 18.18 -1.29 11.83
N GLY A 131 18.79 -1.53 13.00
CA GLY A 131 19.67 -2.69 13.23
C GLY A 131 19.00 -4.05 12.98
N THR A 132 17.75 -4.22 13.42
CA THR A 132 16.91 -5.41 13.16
C THR A 132 16.71 -5.66 11.67
N ALA A 133 16.41 -4.59 10.91
CA ALA A 133 16.11 -4.69 9.49
C ALA A 133 17.39 -4.95 8.68
N LEU A 134 18.49 -4.29 9.01
CA LEU A 134 19.80 -4.52 8.38
C LEU A 134 20.29 -5.94 8.61
N CYS A 135 20.16 -6.45 9.85
CA CYS A 135 20.52 -7.81 10.19
C CYS A 135 19.71 -8.82 9.37
N GLY A 136 18.39 -8.61 9.24
CA GLY A 136 17.53 -9.45 8.41
C GLY A 136 17.87 -9.38 6.93
N ALA A 137 18.16 -8.19 6.40
CA ALA A 137 18.54 -8.00 5.02
C ALA A 137 19.82 -8.77 4.67
N LYS A 138 20.86 -8.64 5.52
CA LYS A 138 22.11 -9.40 5.36
C LYS A 138 21.89 -10.90 5.46
N LEU A 139 21.03 -11.35 6.38
CA LEU A 139 20.70 -12.76 6.54
C LEU A 139 20.02 -13.35 5.30
N VAL A 140 19.10 -12.61 4.68
CA VAL A 140 18.46 -12.98 3.41
C VAL A 140 19.48 -13.03 2.27
N GLU A 141 20.36 -12.02 2.16
CA GLU A 141 21.43 -11.97 1.15
C GLU A 141 22.40 -13.15 1.28
N GLU A 142 22.80 -13.51 2.51
CA GLU A 142 23.67 -14.67 2.79
C GLU A 142 23.04 -16.00 2.39
N LEU A 143 21.70 -16.10 2.44
CA LEU A 143 20.93 -17.26 1.98
C LEU A 143 20.64 -17.22 0.46
N GLY A 144 21.21 -16.25 -0.25
CA GLY A 144 21.11 -16.10 -1.70
C GLY A 144 19.84 -15.40 -2.18
N GLY A 145 19.07 -14.79 -1.30
CA GLY A 145 17.94 -13.95 -1.66
C GLY A 145 18.36 -12.53 -2.04
N GLU A 146 17.52 -11.84 -2.80
CA GLU A 146 17.68 -10.42 -3.16
C GLU A 146 16.68 -9.60 -2.35
N VAL A 147 17.15 -8.65 -1.53
CA VAL A 147 16.24 -7.77 -0.78
C VAL A 147 15.71 -6.69 -1.71
N VAL A 148 14.42 -6.75 -2.01
CA VAL A 148 13.71 -5.75 -2.80
C VAL A 148 13.61 -4.42 -2.05
N GLY A 149 13.38 -4.51 -0.75
CA GLY A 149 13.33 -3.38 0.16
C GLY A 149 12.65 -3.73 1.47
N ILE A 150 12.40 -2.69 2.27
CA ILE A 150 11.93 -2.78 3.65
C ILE A 150 10.69 -1.90 3.80
N SER A 151 9.56 -2.52 4.13
CA SER A 151 8.28 -1.86 4.39
C SER A 151 7.99 -1.84 5.88
N VAL A 152 7.73 -0.67 6.44
CA VAL A 152 7.29 -0.53 7.83
C VAL A 152 6.00 0.27 7.95
N LEU A 153 5.21 -0.03 8.98
CA LEU A 153 4.05 0.80 9.30
C LEU A 153 4.52 2.16 9.83
N THR A 154 5.41 2.18 10.82
CA THR A 154 5.88 3.42 11.46
C THR A 154 7.40 3.57 11.37
N GLU A 155 7.90 4.77 11.12
CA GLU A 155 9.32 5.14 11.26
C GLU A 155 9.51 6.20 12.34
N LEU A 156 10.61 6.10 13.09
CA LEU A 156 11.11 7.09 14.05
C LEU A 156 12.39 7.74 13.48
N PRO A 157 12.30 8.82 12.68
CA PRO A 157 13.45 9.35 11.93
C PRO A 157 14.60 9.80 12.82
N GLU A 158 14.28 10.30 14.02
CA GLU A 158 15.26 10.80 15.00
C GLU A 158 16.25 9.70 15.45
N LEU A 159 15.91 8.42 15.24
CA LEU A 159 16.77 7.27 15.55
C LEU A 159 17.67 6.84 14.40
N GLY A 160 17.60 7.51 13.24
CA GLY A 160 18.57 7.36 12.16
C GLY A 160 18.51 6.05 11.37
N GLY A 161 17.42 5.28 11.49
CA GLY A 161 17.27 3.99 10.82
C GLY A 161 17.47 4.04 9.30
N HIS A 162 16.96 5.09 8.65
CA HIS A 162 17.13 5.29 7.22
C HIS A 162 18.60 5.40 6.80
N GLY A 163 19.44 6.03 7.62
CA GLY A 163 20.87 6.18 7.33
C GLY A 163 21.63 4.85 7.36
N ILE A 164 21.29 3.97 8.30
CA ILE A 164 21.88 2.61 8.40
C ILE A 164 21.44 1.73 7.23
N LEU A 165 20.27 2.01 6.64
CA LEU A 165 19.68 1.26 5.55
C LEU A 165 19.85 1.94 4.19
N ALA A 166 20.83 2.83 4.02
CA ALA A 166 21.02 3.64 2.81
C ALA A 166 21.21 2.81 1.52
N GLU A 167 21.64 1.55 1.62
CA GLU A 167 21.77 0.62 0.49
C GLU A 167 20.43 -0.03 0.08
N TYR A 168 19.37 0.14 0.88
CA TYR A 168 18.06 -0.47 0.70
C TYR A 168 16.99 0.56 0.38
N LYS A 169 16.01 0.16 -0.42
CA LYS A 169 14.75 0.91 -0.51
C LYS A 169 14.00 0.73 0.83
N VAL A 170 13.70 1.83 1.49
CA VAL A 170 12.93 1.83 2.75
C VAL A 170 11.67 2.65 2.57
N HIS A 171 10.55 2.15 3.09
CA HIS A 171 9.28 2.86 3.09
C HIS A 171 8.59 2.74 4.44
N SER A 172 8.11 3.87 4.96
CA SER A 172 7.26 3.95 6.13
C SER A 172 5.92 4.58 5.78
N LEU A 173 4.80 3.98 6.20
CA LEU A 173 3.48 4.58 5.97
C LEU A 173 3.21 5.78 6.90
N VAL A 174 3.71 5.70 8.13
CA VAL A 174 3.62 6.76 9.16
C VAL A 174 5.03 7.11 9.61
N THR A 175 5.35 8.40 9.63
CA THR A 175 6.59 8.92 10.19
C THR A 175 6.27 9.68 11.46
N ALA A 176 7.01 9.40 12.54
CA ALA A 176 6.74 10.00 13.83
C ALA A 176 7.93 10.80 14.37
N VAL A 177 7.66 12.05 14.73
CA VAL A 177 8.65 12.99 15.30
C VAL A 177 8.12 13.46 16.64
N GLY A 178 8.76 13.05 17.74
CA GLY A 178 8.21 13.20 19.08
C GLY A 178 6.83 12.53 19.23
N THR A 179 5.78 13.33 19.43
CA THR A 179 4.38 12.86 19.50
C THR A 179 3.60 13.11 18.21
N GLU A 180 4.18 13.84 17.26
CA GLU A 180 3.53 14.13 15.98
C GLU A 180 3.64 12.93 15.04
N LYS A 181 2.59 12.70 14.27
CA LYS A 181 2.49 11.63 13.28
C LYS A 181 2.20 12.24 11.92
N VAL A 182 3.12 12.04 10.99
CA VAL A 182 3.00 12.43 9.59
C VAL A 182 2.69 11.19 8.79
N ILE A 183 1.67 11.26 7.95
CA ILE A 183 1.21 10.14 7.14
C ILE A 183 1.76 10.33 5.71
N ASP A 184 2.53 9.37 5.20
CA ASP A 184 3.07 9.37 3.84
C ASP A 184 2.27 8.43 2.94
N ALA A 185 1.10 8.90 2.51
CA ALA A 185 0.27 8.22 1.51
C ALA A 185 -0.20 9.19 0.43
N LYS A 186 -0.02 8.81 -0.84
CA LYS A 186 -0.43 9.59 -2.01
C LYS A 186 -1.50 8.82 -2.77
N TYR A 187 -2.69 9.41 -2.89
CA TYR A 187 -3.86 8.81 -3.52
C TYR A 187 -4.10 9.42 -4.90
N CYS A 188 -4.45 8.57 -5.87
CA CYS A 188 -5.08 8.95 -7.13
C CYS A 188 -6.43 8.22 -7.19
N VAL A 189 -7.49 8.79 -7.75
CA VAL A 189 -8.74 8.05 -7.95
C VAL A 189 -9.07 8.08 -9.44
N ASP A 190 -9.29 6.90 -10.03
CA ASP A 190 -9.80 6.73 -11.39
C ASP A 190 -11.23 6.16 -11.32
N MET A 191 -12.04 6.41 -12.34
CA MET A 191 -13.44 5.95 -12.34
C MET A 191 -13.77 5.08 -13.55
N VAL A 192 -14.51 4.00 -13.30
CA VAL A 192 -15.07 3.08 -14.29
C VAL A 192 -16.57 3.21 -14.23
N VAL A 193 -17.18 3.73 -15.28
CA VAL A 193 -18.59 4.08 -15.33
C VAL A 193 -19.28 3.13 -16.31
N HIS A 194 -20.31 2.43 -15.87
CA HIS A 194 -21.12 1.53 -16.69
C HIS A 194 -22.36 2.28 -17.13
N ASP A 195 -22.45 2.52 -18.43
CA ASP A 195 -23.61 3.14 -19.04
C ASP A 195 -24.68 2.06 -19.24
N MET A 196 -25.73 2.11 -18.42
CA MET A 196 -26.81 1.14 -18.45
C MET A 196 -27.71 1.29 -19.68
N HIS A 197 -27.64 2.41 -20.39
CA HIS A 197 -28.43 2.65 -21.61
C HIS A 197 -27.76 2.04 -22.84
N THR A 198 -26.44 2.20 -22.97
CA THR A 198 -25.68 1.74 -24.13
C THR A 198 -25.01 0.39 -23.91
N GLY A 199 -24.83 -0.03 -22.65
CA GLY A 199 -24.02 -1.19 -22.27
C GLY A 199 -22.51 -0.94 -22.35
N GLU A 200 -22.09 0.29 -22.66
CA GLU A 200 -20.68 0.67 -22.77
C GLU A 200 -20.04 0.86 -21.39
N VAL A 201 -18.72 0.76 -21.37
CA VAL A 201 -17.89 1.15 -20.22
C VAL A 201 -17.17 2.44 -20.56
N VAL A 202 -17.26 3.38 -19.63
CA VAL A 202 -16.70 4.71 -19.70
C VAL A 202 -15.58 4.79 -18.66
N LEU A 203 -14.37 5.08 -19.10
CA LEU A 203 -13.23 5.24 -18.20
C LEU A 203 -12.93 6.72 -18.06
N VAL A 204 -12.78 7.18 -16.83
CA VAL A 204 -12.45 8.57 -16.53
C VAL A 204 -11.03 8.62 -15.95
N GLU A 205 -10.13 9.15 -16.76
CA GLU A 205 -8.76 9.47 -16.39
C GLU A 205 -8.68 10.90 -15.87
N ARG A 206 -7.81 11.09 -14.88
CA ARG A 206 -7.44 12.41 -14.39
C ARG A 206 -6.12 12.90 -15.00
N LEU A 207 -6.10 14.14 -15.50
CA LEU A 207 -4.95 14.78 -16.13
C LEU A 207 -4.16 15.75 -15.23
N ASN A 208 -4.78 16.32 -14.19
CA ASN A 208 -4.12 17.22 -13.23
C ASN A 208 -4.01 16.58 -11.84
N TYR A 209 -2.86 16.66 -11.17
CA TYR A 209 -2.55 15.85 -9.97
C TYR A 209 -2.15 16.71 -8.78
N PRO A 210 -3.13 17.25 -8.05
CA PRO A 210 -2.81 18.13 -6.95
C PRO A 210 -2.36 17.33 -5.72
N GLN A 211 -1.79 18.00 -4.72
CA GLN A 211 -1.36 17.34 -3.49
C GLN A 211 -2.58 16.96 -2.62
N GLY A 212 -2.67 15.69 -2.22
CA GLY A 212 -3.74 15.17 -1.34
C GLY A 212 -4.79 14.30 -2.06
N PRO A 213 -5.79 13.78 -1.33
CA PRO A 213 -6.84 12.90 -1.87
C PRO A 213 -7.78 13.66 -2.81
N ALA A 214 -8.01 13.10 -4.00
CA ALA A 214 -8.63 13.86 -5.06
C ALA A 214 -9.17 12.91 -6.16
N THR A 215 -10.36 13.18 -6.68
CA THR A 215 -11.08 12.44 -7.75
C THR A 215 -10.75 12.96 -9.14
N PRO A 216 -11.12 12.30 -10.26
CA PRO A 216 -11.00 12.91 -11.58
C PRO A 216 -11.81 14.22 -11.58
N GLY A 217 -11.08 15.34 -11.51
CA GLY A 217 -11.64 16.68 -11.58
C GLY A 217 -11.33 17.65 -10.46
N GLY A 218 -11.17 17.16 -9.24
CA GLY A 218 -11.01 18.07 -8.12
C GLY A 218 -10.47 17.41 -6.87
N HIS A 219 -10.37 18.22 -5.82
CA HIS A 219 -10.04 17.75 -4.49
C HIS A 219 -11.28 17.19 -3.82
N ILE A 220 -11.08 16.20 -2.95
CA ILE A 220 -12.12 15.84 -1.99
C ILE A 220 -12.12 16.93 -0.92
N GLU A 221 -13.21 17.68 -0.79
CA GLU A 221 -13.37 18.77 0.18
C GLU A 221 -13.88 18.22 1.53
N ASP A 222 -14.93 18.81 2.11
CA ASP A 222 -15.61 18.38 3.34
C ASP A 222 -16.73 17.37 3.04
N GLU A 223 -16.43 16.36 2.23
CA GLU A 223 -17.36 15.34 1.74
C GLU A 223 -16.71 13.94 1.70
N SER A 224 -17.51 12.88 1.71
CA SER A 224 -17.00 11.52 1.53
C SER A 224 -16.43 11.31 0.13
N ALA A 225 -15.56 10.30 -0.04
CA ALA A 225 -15.00 9.98 -1.35
C ALA A 225 -16.08 9.63 -2.40
N ILE A 226 -17.21 9.07 -1.97
CA ILE A 226 -18.37 8.77 -2.82
C ILE A 226 -19.13 10.06 -3.21
N GLU A 227 -19.30 10.99 -2.28
CA GLU A 227 -19.94 12.28 -2.55
C GLU A 227 -19.08 13.13 -3.50
N ALA A 228 -17.77 13.20 -3.26
CA ALA A 228 -16.83 13.87 -4.17
C ALA A 228 -16.86 13.24 -5.57
N ALA A 229 -16.82 11.91 -5.66
CA ALA A 229 -16.92 11.20 -6.93
C ALA A 229 -18.24 11.48 -7.65
N THR A 230 -19.35 11.53 -6.91
CA THR A 230 -20.68 11.86 -7.46
C THR A 230 -20.74 13.30 -7.97
N ARG A 231 -20.13 14.24 -7.24
CA ARG A 231 -20.05 15.66 -7.59
C ARG A 231 -19.19 15.86 -8.83
N GLU A 232 -17.97 15.34 -8.86
CA GLU A 232 -17.06 15.45 -10.01
C GLU A 232 -17.63 14.78 -11.27
N LEU A 233 -18.27 13.60 -11.15
CA LEU A 233 -18.94 12.97 -12.29
C LEU A 233 -20.01 13.88 -12.90
N ARG A 234 -20.73 14.63 -12.05
CA ARG A 234 -21.75 15.56 -12.51
C ARG A 234 -21.13 16.82 -13.12
N GLU A 235 -20.13 17.38 -12.47
CA GLU A 235 -19.52 18.67 -12.83
C GLU A 235 -18.63 18.57 -14.06
N GLU A 236 -17.85 17.50 -14.18
CA GLU A 236 -16.83 17.39 -15.22
C GLU A 236 -17.23 16.45 -16.35
N ILE A 237 -17.94 15.37 -16.03
CA ILE A 237 -18.29 14.31 -16.99
C ILE A 237 -19.76 14.39 -17.42
N GLY A 238 -20.59 15.17 -16.72
CA GLY A 238 -22.02 15.36 -17.02
C GLY A 238 -22.90 14.18 -16.62
N CYS A 239 -22.41 13.26 -15.80
CA CYS A 239 -23.10 12.03 -15.41
C CYS A 239 -23.56 12.07 -13.95
N THR A 240 -24.75 11.56 -13.65
CA THR A 240 -25.20 11.32 -12.27
C THR A 240 -25.27 9.81 -12.02
N PRO A 241 -24.43 9.27 -11.11
CA PRO A 241 -24.43 7.84 -10.81
C PRO A 241 -25.69 7.43 -10.05
N GLN A 242 -26.30 6.32 -10.46
CA GLN A 242 -27.34 5.61 -9.70
C GLN A 242 -26.73 4.84 -8.52
N SER A 243 -25.50 4.36 -8.70
CA SER A 243 -24.71 3.75 -7.64
C SER A 243 -23.23 4.05 -7.86
N VAL A 244 -22.50 4.18 -6.76
CA VAL A 244 -21.04 4.32 -6.74
C VAL A 244 -20.51 3.26 -5.80
N LEU A 245 -19.63 2.41 -6.30
CA LEU A 245 -18.93 1.40 -5.53
C LEU A 245 -17.47 1.75 -5.49
N TYR A 246 -16.96 1.82 -4.26
CA TYR A 246 -15.55 2.03 -4.01
C TYR A 246 -14.79 0.71 -4.10
N HIS A 247 -13.74 0.69 -4.92
CA HIS A 247 -12.77 -0.39 -4.95
C HIS A 247 -11.39 0.17 -4.60
N SER A 248 -10.79 -0.38 -3.54
CA SER A 248 -9.39 -0.15 -3.29
C SER A 248 -8.58 -0.97 -4.30
N THR A 249 -7.93 -0.31 -5.24
CA THR A 249 -6.95 -0.97 -6.11
C THR A 249 -5.54 -0.57 -5.73
N LEU A 250 -4.66 -1.56 -5.74
CA LEU A 250 -3.22 -1.36 -5.74
C LEU A 250 -2.86 -1.11 -7.20
N ALA A 251 -2.40 0.10 -7.52
CA ALA A 251 -1.88 0.35 -8.85
C ALA A 251 -0.65 -0.54 -9.07
N ASP A 252 -0.67 -1.34 -10.14
CA ASP A 252 0.54 -1.74 -10.85
C ASP A 252 1.38 -0.48 -11.07
N LEU A 253 2.68 -0.54 -10.98
CA LEU A 253 3.50 0.63 -10.66
C LEU A 253 4.27 1.06 -11.95
N ASP A 254 4.17 0.26 -13.03
CA ASP A 254 4.50 0.56 -14.43
C ASP A 254 3.40 1.47 -15.04
N ARG A 255 2.34 1.71 -14.27
CA ARG A 255 1.12 2.46 -14.58
C ARG A 255 1.27 3.98 -14.48
N ASP A 256 2.17 4.53 -13.67
CA ASP A 256 2.34 6.00 -13.53
C ASP A 256 3.84 6.36 -13.58
N PRO A 257 4.31 7.11 -14.59
CA PRO A 257 5.73 7.44 -14.77
C PRO A 257 6.33 8.33 -13.66
N ARG A 258 5.60 8.62 -12.58
CA ARG A 258 6.00 9.52 -11.49
C ARG A 258 6.16 8.85 -10.11
N GLY A 259 6.00 7.52 -10.00
CA GLY A 259 6.28 6.76 -8.78
C GLY A 259 5.03 6.26 -8.00
N PRO A 260 5.20 5.65 -6.82
CA PRO A 260 4.19 4.85 -6.12
C PRO A 260 3.04 5.71 -5.57
N LYS A 261 1.90 5.66 -6.23
CA LYS A 261 0.63 6.23 -5.75
C LYS A 261 -0.39 5.10 -5.63
N ILE A 262 -1.21 5.14 -4.60
CA ILE A 262 -2.38 4.25 -4.48
C ILE A 262 -3.45 4.81 -5.42
N SER A 263 -3.73 4.10 -6.52
CA SER A 263 -4.85 4.46 -7.40
C SER A 263 -6.11 3.75 -6.92
N LEU A 264 -7.06 4.47 -6.33
CA LEU A 264 -8.38 3.98 -5.96
C LEU A 264 -9.23 3.92 -7.23
N VAL A 265 -9.92 2.82 -7.47
CA VAL A 265 -10.83 2.70 -8.63
C VAL A 265 -12.25 2.71 -8.09
N MET A 266 -13.08 3.63 -8.57
CA MET A 266 -14.51 3.58 -8.26
C MET A 266 -15.27 3.07 -9.48
N SER A 267 -16.21 2.14 -9.28
CA SER A 267 -17.14 1.75 -10.33
C SER A 267 -18.49 2.41 -10.12
N CYS A 268 -19.09 2.98 -11.15
CA CYS A 268 -20.39 3.62 -11.06
C CYS A 268 -21.36 3.05 -12.09
N LEU A 269 -22.65 2.95 -11.74
CA LEU A 269 -23.71 2.74 -12.74
C LEU A 269 -24.33 4.09 -13.06
N VAL A 270 -24.43 4.46 -14.33
CA VAL A 270 -25.07 5.70 -14.77
C VAL A 270 -26.18 5.39 -15.76
N ASP A 271 -27.19 6.26 -15.76
CA ASP A 271 -28.27 6.28 -16.75
C ASP A 271 -28.18 7.61 -17.51
N ALA A 272 -27.15 7.76 -18.37
CA ALA A 272 -26.85 9.05 -18.99
C ALA A 272 -26.13 8.92 -20.33
N SER A 273 -26.53 9.76 -21.29
CA SER A 273 -25.90 9.92 -22.60
C SER A 273 -25.21 11.28 -22.73
N THR A 274 -24.09 11.48 -22.02
CA THR A 274 -23.02 12.42 -22.41
C THR A 274 -21.84 12.24 -21.47
N THR A 275 -20.66 12.04 -22.03
CA THR A 275 -19.39 11.91 -21.31
C THR A 275 -18.47 13.00 -21.83
N ILE A 276 -18.34 14.08 -21.08
CA ILE A 276 -17.57 15.27 -21.48
C ILE A 276 -16.16 15.16 -20.89
N ASP A 277 -15.15 15.56 -21.67
CA ASP A 277 -13.80 15.79 -21.15
C ASP A 277 -13.71 17.23 -20.63
N GLU A 278 -13.24 17.45 -19.40
CA GLU A 278 -12.84 18.80 -18.98
C GLU A 278 -11.39 19.07 -19.41
N PRO A 279 -11.14 20.07 -20.29
CA PRO A 279 -9.81 20.33 -20.83
C PRO A 279 -8.76 20.57 -19.74
N GLY A 280 -7.72 19.72 -19.73
CA GLY A 280 -6.61 19.83 -18.78
C GLY A 280 -6.88 19.26 -17.39
N LYS A 281 -8.07 18.71 -17.14
CA LYS A 281 -8.41 18.07 -15.86
C LYS A 281 -8.77 16.61 -15.98
N THR A 282 -9.56 16.22 -16.97
CA THR A 282 -10.06 14.85 -17.15
C THR A 282 -10.03 14.43 -18.62
N LYS A 283 -9.96 13.13 -18.85
CA LYS A 283 -10.05 12.49 -20.18
C LYS A 283 -10.96 11.28 -20.08
N VAL A 284 -11.91 11.14 -21.01
CA VAL A 284 -12.92 10.09 -21.00
C VAL A 284 -12.74 9.16 -22.19
N PHE A 285 -12.79 7.86 -21.92
CA PHE A 285 -12.70 6.81 -22.92
C PHE A 285 -13.97 5.99 -22.92
N LYS A 286 -14.56 5.78 -24.09
CA LYS A 286 -15.69 4.84 -24.26
C LYS A 286 -15.20 3.54 -24.87
N VAL A 287 -15.54 2.43 -24.24
CA VAL A 287 -15.21 1.09 -24.73
C VAL A 287 -16.45 0.20 -24.69
N PRO A 288 -16.64 -0.72 -25.66
CA PRO A 288 -17.80 -1.60 -25.66
C PRO A 288 -17.85 -2.54 -24.44
N SER A 289 -16.69 -2.96 -23.94
CA SER A 289 -16.57 -3.74 -22.70
C SER A 289 -15.14 -3.67 -22.16
N LEU A 290 -14.93 -4.07 -20.89
CA LEU A 290 -13.59 -4.10 -20.27
C LEU A 290 -12.64 -5.14 -20.89
N GLU A 291 -13.18 -6.14 -21.59
CA GLU A 291 -12.40 -7.11 -22.37
C GLU A 291 -11.91 -6.49 -23.69
N GLN A 292 -12.58 -5.45 -24.18
CA GLN A 292 -12.31 -4.77 -25.45
C GLN A 292 -11.63 -3.42 -25.25
N LEU A 293 -10.90 -3.30 -24.15
CA LEU A 293 -10.06 -2.16 -23.84
C LEU A 293 -9.06 -1.89 -24.98
N PRO A 294 -9.05 -0.69 -25.59
CA PRO A 294 -8.21 -0.37 -26.73
C PRO A 294 -6.73 -0.42 -26.33
N PRO A 295 -5.88 -1.15 -27.08
CA PRO A 295 -4.51 -1.45 -26.66
C PRO A 295 -3.54 -0.27 -26.85
N ASP A 296 -3.97 0.83 -27.45
CA ASP A 296 -3.15 1.97 -27.87
C ASP A 296 -3.29 3.21 -26.99
N GLU A 297 -4.27 3.24 -26.09
CA GLU A 297 -4.43 4.35 -25.14
C GLU A 297 -3.61 4.09 -23.87
N ASP A 298 -2.72 5.04 -23.56
CA ASP A 298 -1.76 4.97 -22.45
C ASP A 298 -2.47 4.65 -21.11
N PHE A 299 -3.60 5.29 -20.83
CA PHE A 299 -4.46 4.99 -19.68
C PHE A 299 -4.94 3.54 -19.63
N VAL A 300 -5.34 2.97 -20.76
CA VAL A 300 -5.91 1.63 -20.80
C VAL A 300 -4.83 0.57 -20.59
N LEU A 301 -3.65 0.77 -21.19
CA LEU A 301 -2.47 -0.06 -20.97
C LEU A 301 -2.06 -0.05 -19.49
N LYS A 302 -2.08 1.13 -18.90
CA LYS A 302 -1.69 1.38 -17.52
C LYS A 302 -2.72 0.84 -16.51
N HIS A 303 -4.02 1.07 -16.73
CA HIS A 303 -5.08 0.86 -15.73
C HIS A 303 -5.92 -0.43 -15.96
N GLY A 304 -5.90 -1.00 -17.17
CA GLY A 304 -6.77 -2.11 -17.60
C GLY A 304 -6.68 -3.40 -16.78
N PRO A 305 -5.49 -3.92 -16.41
CA PRO A 305 -5.38 -5.13 -15.59
C PRO A 305 -6.01 -5.01 -14.20
N SER A 306 -5.76 -3.90 -13.48
CA SER A 306 -6.35 -3.66 -12.15
C SER A 306 -7.87 -3.51 -12.23
N ILE A 307 -8.36 -2.79 -13.25
CA ILE A 307 -9.80 -2.61 -13.50
C ILE A 307 -10.47 -3.97 -13.76
N ARG A 308 -9.84 -4.84 -14.56
CA ARG A 308 -10.34 -6.20 -14.82
C ARG A 308 -10.36 -7.10 -13.59
N SER A 309 -9.34 -7.00 -12.72
CA SER A 309 -9.30 -7.75 -11.45
C SER A 309 -10.46 -7.40 -10.54
N VAL A 310 -10.72 -6.10 -10.35
CA VAL A 310 -11.87 -5.61 -9.57
C VAL A 310 -13.19 -6.06 -10.17
N TRP A 311 -13.32 -5.96 -11.48
CA TRP A 311 -14.53 -6.34 -12.20
C TRP A 311 -14.83 -7.84 -12.04
N ALA A 312 -13.80 -8.68 -12.15
CA ALA A 312 -13.91 -10.12 -11.98
C ALA A 312 -14.34 -10.53 -10.57
N GLU A 313 -13.86 -9.84 -9.53
CA GLU A 313 -14.13 -10.16 -8.12
C GLU A 313 -15.55 -9.83 -7.65
N LYS A 314 -16.27 -8.91 -8.31
CA LYS A 314 -17.51 -8.36 -7.74
C LYS A 314 -18.78 -8.40 -8.59
N HIS A 315 -18.77 -9.07 -9.74
CA HIS A 315 -19.98 -9.36 -10.56
C HIS A 315 -21.05 -8.29 -10.39
N LEU A 316 -20.79 -7.09 -10.92
CA LEU A 316 -21.82 -6.09 -11.10
C LEU A 316 -22.77 -6.58 -12.19
N VAL A 317 -23.70 -7.44 -11.76
CA VAL A 317 -24.92 -7.82 -12.45
C VAL A 317 -26.08 -7.34 -11.60
#